data_AF-S8E897-F1
#
_entry.id   AF-S8E897-F1
#
_cell.length_a   1.000
_cell.length_b   1.000
_cell.length_c   1.000
_cell.angle_alpha   90.00
_cell.angle_beta   90.00
_cell.angle_gamma   90.00
#
_symmetry.space_group_name_H-M   'P 1'
#
loop_
_entity.id
_entity.type
_entity.pdbx_description
1 polymer ?
#
loop_
_entity_poly.entity_id
_entity_poly.type
_entity_poly.pdbx_seq_one_letter_code
_entity_poly.pdbx_strand_id
1 'polypeptide(L)'
;MATFARPENAFKRAEELINVGQKQEALEALHSFITSRRYRAWTRTHERIMFKYVELCVDMRRGRHAKDGLIQYRGICQQVNIASLEEVIKHFMQLATDKAELARNQAQALEEALDIDDLEADKRPEDLMLSYVSGEKGRERSDRELVTPWFKFLWETYRTVLEILRNNSKLETLYAMTAHRAFQFCKQYKRTTEFRRLCEIIRNHLANLNKYRDQRDRPDLTAPESLQLYLDTRFEQLKVATELELWQEAFRSIEDIYGLMCLVKKTPKASMMVVYYSKLLEIFWMSSDYLYHAYAWLKLFSHQKSFNKNLSQKDLQFIASSVVLAALSVLPYDRMHGASHLELENEKERNLRVGNLIAFDVESKQENRELVAKGVMNCVTPEVKDLFNILEHECLPLDVAVKVQPLLSKISTLGGKIASASSVLERQLSRYVPSLEKLSTLRLLQRASQLYQTMSIDKLSKIIPFFDFSVVEKISVDAVKNNFITMKLDYCKGSIFFGNK
;
A
#
# COMPACT_ATOMS: atom_id res chain seq x y z
N MET A 1 -1.98 -51.38 6.37
CA MET A 1 -2.84 -50.17 6.26
C MET A 1 -4.28 -50.58 6.52
N ALA A 2 -4.93 -49.99 7.54
CA ALA A 2 -6.31 -50.32 7.87
C ALA A 2 -7.26 -49.80 6.76
N THR A 3 -7.91 -50.72 6.05
CA THR A 3 -8.92 -50.37 5.04
C THR A 3 -10.29 -50.38 5.68
N PHE A 4 -10.79 -49.19 6.04
CA PHE A 4 -12.12 -49.04 6.63
C PHE A 4 -13.19 -49.08 5.53
N ALA A 5 -14.18 -49.97 5.68
CA ALA A 5 -15.29 -50.10 4.73
C ALA A 5 -16.37 -49.02 4.87
N ARG A 6 -16.45 -48.39 6.05
CA ARG A 6 -17.46 -47.37 6.40
C ARG A 6 -16.81 -46.16 7.08
N PRO A 7 -17.20 -44.91 6.74
CA PRO A 7 -16.67 -43.70 7.38
C PRO A 7 -16.80 -43.72 8.91
N GLU A 8 -17.90 -44.27 9.43
CA GLU A 8 -18.19 -44.33 10.87
C GLU A 8 -17.13 -45.14 11.64
N ASN A 9 -16.60 -46.19 11.01
CA ASN A 9 -15.59 -47.05 11.63
C ASN A 9 -14.23 -46.35 11.69
N ALA A 10 -13.88 -45.59 10.64
CA ALA A 10 -12.66 -44.78 10.63
C ALA A 10 -12.72 -43.70 11.71
N PHE A 11 -13.88 -43.06 11.88
CA PHE A 11 -14.09 -42.04 12.89
C PHE A 11 -13.99 -42.61 14.32
N LYS A 12 -14.71 -43.70 14.62
CA LYS A 12 -14.63 -44.36 15.94
C LYS A 12 -13.20 -44.81 16.27
N ARG A 13 -12.50 -45.40 15.31
CA ARG A 13 -11.11 -45.84 15.51
C ARG A 13 -10.18 -44.66 15.83
N ALA A 14 -10.39 -43.52 15.18
CA ALA A 14 -9.62 -42.32 15.49
C ALA A 14 -9.93 -41.79 16.89
N GLU A 15 -11.19 -41.79 17.34
CA GLU A 15 -11.57 -41.42 18.71
C GLU A 15 -10.93 -42.33 19.76
N GLU A 16 -10.93 -43.64 19.54
CA GLU A 16 -10.25 -44.61 20.41
C GLU A 16 -8.75 -44.31 20.53
N LEU A 17 -8.07 -44.09 19.40
CA LEU A 17 -6.64 -43.77 19.37
C LEU A 17 -6.33 -42.44 20.07
N ILE A 18 -7.21 -41.44 19.93
CA ILE A 18 -7.07 -40.15 20.62
C ILE A 18 -7.22 -40.33 22.13
N ASN A 19 -8.18 -41.14 22.59
CA ASN A 19 -8.40 -41.40 24.01
C ASN A 19 -7.22 -42.12 24.67
N VAL A 20 -6.48 -42.93 23.92
CA VAL A 20 -5.25 -43.59 24.36
C VAL A 20 -4.00 -42.67 24.21
N GLY A 21 -4.16 -41.46 23.69
CA GLY A 21 -3.08 -40.47 23.51
C GLY A 21 -2.28 -40.63 22.22
N GLN A 22 -2.61 -41.60 21.36
CA GLN A 22 -1.93 -41.86 20.08
C GLN A 22 -2.44 -40.93 18.95
N LYS A 23 -2.24 -39.61 19.12
CA LYS A 23 -2.70 -38.59 18.16
C LYS A 23 -2.12 -38.76 16.74
N GLN A 24 -0.86 -39.20 16.62
CA GLN A 24 -0.21 -39.41 15.33
C GLN A 24 -0.83 -40.58 14.55
N GLU A 25 -1.09 -41.71 15.22
CA GLU A 25 -1.75 -42.86 14.60
C GLU A 25 -3.20 -42.56 14.22
N ALA A 26 -3.91 -41.80 15.08
CA ALA A 26 -5.25 -41.31 14.77
C ALA A 26 -5.26 -40.45 13.50
N LEU A 27 -4.29 -39.53 13.37
CA LEU A 27 -4.15 -38.69 12.18
C LEU A 27 -3.88 -39.54 10.93
N GLU A 28 -2.99 -40.52 11.00
CA GLU A 28 -2.65 -41.40 9.88
C GLU A 28 -3.84 -42.27 9.45
N ALA A 29 -4.61 -42.79 10.42
CA ALA A 29 -5.83 -43.54 10.15
C ALA A 29 -6.85 -42.69 9.38
N LEU A 30 -7.12 -41.46 9.84
CA LEU A 30 -8.00 -40.52 9.15
C LEU A 30 -7.45 -40.09 7.78
N HIS A 31 -6.13 -39.80 7.69
CA HIS A 31 -5.48 -39.40 6.45
C HIS A 31 -5.60 -40.49 5.37
N SER A 32 -5.36 -41.75 5.74
CA SER A 32 -5.47 -42.89 4.83
C SER A 32 -6.90 -43.09 4.33
N PHE A 33 -7.90 -42.79 5.17
CA PHE A 33 -9.31 -42.85 4.79
C PHE A 33 -9.67 -41.75 3.79
N ILE A 34 -9.31 -40.48 4.07
CA ILE A 34 -9.65 -39.32 3.22
C ILE A 34 -8.94 -39.39 1.86
N THR A 35 -7.71 -39.89 1.82
CA THR A 35 -6.92 -40.03 0.58
C THR A 35 -7.28 -41.26 -0.25
N SER A 36 -8.08 -42.19 0.31
CA SER A 36 -8.53 -43.38 -0.39
C SER A 36 -9.43 -43.05 -1.59
N ARG A 37 -9.21 -43.76 -2.71
CA ARG A 37 -10.05 -43.63 -3.92
C ARG A 37 -11.40 -44.33 -3.80
N ARG A 38 -11.59 -45.23 -2.82
CA ARG A 38 -12.76 -46.12 -2.74
C ARG A 38 -14.01 -45.45 -2.16
N TYR A 39 -13.87 -44.45 -1.30
CA TYR A 39 -14.97 -43.88 -0.53
C TYR A 39 -15.09 -42.37 -0.78
N ARG A 40 -15.57 -42.00 -1.97
CA ARG A 40 -15.73 -40.59 -2.40
C ARG A 40 -17.16 -40.07 -2.44
N ALA A 41 -18.14 -40.88 -2.05
CA ALA A 41 -19.51 -40.41 -1.87
C ALA A 41 -19.60 -39.63 -0.56
N TRP A 42 -19.87 -38.33 -0.64
CA TRP A 42 -19.95 -37.47 0.54
C TRP A 42 -21.08 -37.91 1.49
N THR A 43 -20.81 -37.88 2.79
CA THR A 43 -21.79 -38.09 3.86
C THR A 43 -21.49 -37.13 5.02
N ARG A 44 -22.46 -36.89 5.92
CA ARG A 44 -22.24 -36.07 7.14
C ARG A 44 -21.11 -36.61 8.03
N THR A 45 -20.84 -37.91 7.99
CA THR A 45 -19.71 -38.52 8.70
C THR A 45 -18.37 -38.06 8.14
N HIS A 46 -18.26 -37.81 6.83
CA HIS A 46 -17.03 -37.25 6.23
C HIS A 46 -16.72 -35.85 6.77
N GLU A 47 -17.74 -35.02 6.93
CA GLU A 47 -17.59 -33.68 7.51
C GLU A 47 -17.07 -33.76 8.96
N ARG A 48 -17.66 -34.62 9.80
CA ARG A 48 -17.17 -34.87 11.18
C ARG A 48 -15.74 -35.38 11.21
N ILE A 49 -15.39 -36.30 10.31
CA ILE A 49 -14.01 -36.78 10.13
C ILE A 49 -13.09 -35.62 9.79
N MET A 50 -13.49 -34.75 8.87
CA MET A 50 -12.66 -33.62 8.45
C MET A 50 -12.44 -32.58 9.54
N PHE A 51 -13.46 -32.26 10.35
CA PHE A 51 -13.27 -31.40 11.52
C PHE A 51 -12.21 -31.99 12.45
N LYS A 52 -12.34 -33.28 12.81
CA LYS A 52 -11.37 -33.94 13.70
C LYS A 52 -9.98 -34.07 13.10
N TYR A 53 -9.91 -34.36 11.81
CA TYR A 53 -8.67 -34.45 11.06
C TYR A 53 -7.89 -33.13 11.06
N VAL A 54 -8.59 -32.02 10.83
CA VAL A 54 -8.02 -30.68 10.84
C VAL A 54 -7.58 -30.27 12.24
N GLU A 55 -8.37 -30.56 13.28
CA GLU A 55 -7.96 -30.35 14.69
C GLU A 55 -6.62 -31.02 14.98
N LEU A 56 -6.48 -32.31 14.64
CA LEU A 56 -5.23 -33.05 14.83
C LEU A 56 -4.07 -32.46 14.01
N CYS A 57 -4.34 -32.02 12.79
CA CYS A 57 -3.33 -31.37 11.95
C CYS A 57 -2.81 -30.07 12.58
N VAL A 58 -3.69 -29.25 13.16
CA VAL A 58 -3.31 -27.99 13.82
C VAL A 58 -2.55 -28.25 15.10
N ASP A 59 -3.07 -29.13 15.97
CA ASP A 59 -2.43 -29.50 17.24
C ASP A 59 -0.99 -29.97 17.06
N MET A 60 -0.73 -30.78 16.03
CA MET A 60 0.60 -31.31 15.72
C MET A 60 1.38 -30.48 14.69
N ARG A 61 0.85 -29.32 14.26
CA ARG A 61 1.43 -28.44 13.23
C ARG A 61 1.77 -29.16 11.91
N ARG A 62 0.97 -30.16 11.52
CA ARG A 62 1.14 -30.99 10.30
C ARG A 62 0.48 -30.34 9.07
N GLY A 63 0.97 -29.16 8.67
CA GLY A 63 0.36 -28.37 7.58
C GLY A 63 0.29 -29.09 6.22
N ARG A 64 1.28 -29.95 5.90
CA ARG A 64 1.27 -30.77 4.66
C ARG A 64 0.11 -31.77 4.65
N HIS A 65 -0.14 -32.45 5.77
CA HIS A 65 -1.27 -33.36 5.91
C HIS A 65 -2.60 -32.62 5.75
N ALA A 66 -2.73 -31.43 6.36
CA ALA A 66 -3.91 -30.59 6.20
C ALA A 66 -4.16 -30.24 4.73
N LYS A 67 -3.12 -29.78 4.01
CA LYS A 67 -3.20 -29.47 2.57
C LYS A 67 -3.70 -30.68 1.76
N ASP A 68 -3.05 -31.82 1.89
CA ASP A 68 -3.37 -33.01 1.10
C ASP A 68 -4.79 -33.51 1.40
N GLY A 69 -5.17 -33.55 2.68
CA GLY A 69 -6.50 -33.95 3.11
C GLY A 69 -7.60 -33.02 2.59
N LEU A 70 -7.40 -31.70 2.67
CA LEU A 70 -8.38 -30.71 2.18
C LEU A 70 -8.52 -30.72 0.66
N ILE A 71 -7.43 -30.97 -0.09
CA ILE A 71 -7.50 -31.14 -1.56
C ILE A 71 -8.37 -32.35 -1.93
N GLN A 72 -8.19 -33.48 -1.24
CA GLN A 72 -9.01 -34.67 -1.47
C GLN A 72 -10.46 -34.42 -1.05
N TYR A 73 -10.68 -33.79 0.10
CA TYR A 73 -12.02 -33.48 0.60
C TYR A 73 -12.78 -32.54 -0.34
N ARG A 74 -12.12 -31.52 -0.89
CA ARG A 74 -12.69 -30.66 -1.95
C ARG A 74 -13.20 -31.49 -3.12
N GLY A 75 -12.44 -32.49 -3.55
CA GLY A 75 -12.87 -33.40 -4.62
C GLY A 75 -14.11 -34.22 -4.26
N ILE A 76 -14.27 -34.63 -3.00
CA ILE A 76 -15.41 -35.40 -2.50
C ILE A 76 -16.69 -34.54 -2.44
N CYS A 77 -16.57 -33.29 -2.00
CA CYS A 77 -17.73 -32.43 -1.77
C CYS A 77 -18.10 -31.52 -2.97
N GLN A 78 -17.23 -31.39 -3.98
CA GLN A 78 -17.37 -30.41 -5.08
C GLN A 78 -18.77 -30.37 -5.72
N GLN A 79 -19.33 -31.54 -6.01
CA GLN A 79 -20.64 -31.66 -6.69
C GLN A 79 -21.82 -31.81 -5.74
N VAL A 80 -21.58 -32.20 -4.48
CA VAL A 80 -22.63 -32.61 -3.55
C VAL A 80 -22.93 -31.51 -2.52
N ASN A 81 -21.93 -31.08 -1.77
CA ASN A 81 -22.10 -30.12 -0.69
C ASN A 81 -20.83 -29.28 -0.48
N ILE A 82 -20.65 -28.27 -1.31
CA ILE A 82 -19.49 -27.37 -1.23
C ILE A 82 -19.48 -26.53 0.06
N ALA A 83 -20.65 -26.29 0.67
CA ALA A 83 -20.76 -25.56 1.94
C ALA A 83 -20.08 -26.32 3.09
N SER A 84 -20.05 -27.65 3.04
CA SER A 84 -19.31 -28.43 4.03
C SER A 84 -17.80 -28.17 3.99
N LEU A 85 -17.22 -27.96 2.80
CA LEU A 85 -15.81 -27.56 2.68
C LEU A 85 -15.59 -26.15 3.25
N GLU A 86 -16.53 -25.25 3.01
CA GLU A 86 -16.47 -23.88 3.54
C GLU A 86 -16.40 -23.89 5.08
N GLU A 87 -17.26 -24.64 5.75
CA GLU A 87 -17.27 -24.73 7.21
C GLU A 87 -16.00 -25.39 7.77
N VAL A 88 -15.52 -26.47 7.15
CA VAL A 88 -14.25 -27.12 7.53
C VAL A 88 -13.06 -26.15 7.38
N ILE A 89 -13.03 -25.34 6.31
CA ILE A 89 -11.97 -24.36 6.08
C ILE A 89 -12.05 -23.20 7.08
N LYS A 90 -13.25 -22.69 7.38
CA LYS A 90 -13.44 -21.66 8.43
C LYS A 90 -12.90 -22.17 9.78
N HIS A 91 -13.26 -23.39 10.15
CA HIS A 91 -12.78 -24.03 11.38
C HIS A 91 -11.27 -24.24 11.38
N PHE A 92 -10.67 -24.66 10.26
CA PHE A 92 -9.23 -24.80 10.14
C PHE A 92 -8.49 -23.49 10.42
N MET A 93 -8.93 -22.41 9.77
CA MET A 93 -8.34 -21.09 9.95
C MET A 93 -8.54 -20.55 11.36
N GLN A 94 -9.72 -20.78 11.96
CA GLN A 94 -10.00 -20.36 13.33
C GLN A 94 -9.04 -21.03 14.32
N LEU A 95 -8.93 -22.37 14.29
CA LEU A 95 -8.01 -23.10 15.16
C LEU A 95 -6.56 -22.65 15.01
N ALA A 96 -6.10 -22.44 13.78
CA ALA A 96 -4.74 -21.98 13.53
C ALA A 96 -4.51 -20.56 14.07
N THR A 97 -5.52 -19.70 13.98
CA THR A 97 -5.50 -18.33 14.53
C THR A 97 -5.45 -18.38 16.05
N ASP A 98 -6.36 -19.14 16.68
CA ASP A 98 -6.43 -19.27 18.14
C ASP A 98 -5.12 -19.80 18.72
N LYS A 99 -4.50 -20.82 18.11
CA LYS A 99 -3.21 -21.34 18.57
C LYS A 99 -2.07 -20.32 18.42
N ALA A 100 -2.07 -19.52 17.36
CA ALA A 100 -1.09 -18.46 17.16
C ALA A 100 -1.26 -17.33 18.18
N GLU A 101 -2.50 -16.95 18.49
CA GLU A 101 -2.80 -15.95 19.52
C GLU A 101 -2.46 -16.46 20.91
N LEU A 102 -2.77 -17.73 21.23
CA LEU A 102 -2.36 -18.35 22.49
C LEU A 102 -0.84 -18.36 22.66
N ALA A 103 -0.09 -18.73 21.61
CA ALA A 103 1.37 -18.71 21.67
C ALA A 103 1.93 -17.30 21.88
N ARG A 104 1.32 -16.29 21.25
CA ARG A 104 1.67 -14.89 21.45
C ARG A 104 1.39 -14.44 22.89
N ASN A 105 0.21 -14.74 23.41
CA ASN A 105 -0.17 -14.35 24.77
C ASN A 105 0.71 -15.04 25.82
N GLN A 106 1.11 -16.30 25.57
CA GLN A 106 2.08 -17.01 26.42
C GLN A 106 3.46 -16.35 26.39
N ALA A 107 3.96 -15.97 25.21
CA ALA A 107 5.24 -15.27 25.10
C ALA A 107 5.21 -13.90 25.80
N GLN A 108 4.10 -13.17 25.67
CA GLN A 108 3.91 -11.88 26.35
C GLN A 108 3.79 -12.05 27.87
N ALA A 109 3.06 -13.05 28.37
CA ALA A 109 2.96 -13.32 29.80
C ALA A 109 4.31 -13.75 30.40
N LEU A 110 5.13 -14.50 29.64
CA LEU A 110 6.48 -14.86 30.06
C LEU A 110 7.38 -13.62 30.12
N GLU A 111 7.24 -12.68 29.17
CA GLU A 111 7.94 -11.39 29.19
C GLU A 111 7.54 -10.57 30.43
N GLU A 112 6.25 -10.40 30.69
CA GLU A 112 5.75 -9.66 31.85
C GLU A 112 6.19 -10.30 33.18
N ALA A 113 6.25 -11.63 33.27
CA ALA A 113 6.76 -12.32 34.45
C ALA A 113 8.28 -12.11 34.64
N LEU A 114 9.06 -12.12 33.56
CA LEU A 114 10.51 -11.88 33.60
C LEU A 114 10.86 -10.41 33.88
N ASP A 115 9.99 -9.45 33.55
CA ASP A 115 10.18 -8.02 33.83
C ASP A 115 9.87 -7.66 35.30
N ILE A 116 9.13 -8.54 36.02
CA ILE A 116 8.82 -8.40 37.45
C ILE A 116 9.91 -9.05 38.33
N ASP A 117 10.64 -10.04 37.81
CA ASP A 117 11.77 -10.67 38.51
C ASP A 117 13.08 -9.89 38.27
N ASP A 118 13.31 -8.97 39.20
CA ASP A 118 14.61 -8.59 39.76
C ASP A 118 15.38 -7.42 39.11
N LEU A 119 15.22 -6.23 39.71
CA LEU A 119 16.07 -5.05 39.50
C LEU A 119 17.54 -5.30 39.94
N GLU A 120 17.83 -6.38 40.68
CA GLU A 120 19.17 -6.78 41.13
C GLU A 120 19.72 -8.05 40.45
N ALA A 121 18.98 -8.68 39.54
CA ALA A 121 19.52 -9.78 38.74
C ALA A 121 20.43 -9.21 37.65
N ASP A 122 21.73 -9.12 37.96
CA ASP A 122 22.78 -8.85 37.00
C ASP A 122 22.50 -9.63 35.70
N LYS A 123 22.31 -8.88 34.60
CA LYS A 123 22.13 -9.45 33.26
C LYS A 123 23.17 -10.54 33.07
N ARG A 124 22.70 -11.78 32.93
CA ARG A 124 23.54 -12.95 32.76
C ARG A 124 24.64 -12.64 31.72
N PRO A 125 25.93 -12.91 32.00
CA PRO A 125 27.02 -12.61 31.08
C PRO A 125 26.77 -13.17 29.67
N GLU A 126 26.07 -14.30 29.58
CA GLU A 126 25.66 -14.90 28.32
C GLU A 126 24.67 -14.03 27.52
N ASP A 127 23.71 -13.37 28.18
CA ASP A 127 22.75 -12.47 27.54
C ASP A 127 23.40 -11.17 27.06
N LEU A 128 24.35 -10.66 27.83
CA LEU A 128 25.17 -9.52 27.42
C LEU A 128 25.98 -9.87 26.18
N MET A 129 26.69 -11.01 26.18
CA MET A 129 27.47 -11.47 25.01
C MET A 129 26.60 -11.66 23.77
N LEU A 130 25.43 -12.29 23.91
CA LEU A 130 24.51 -12.49 22.77
C LEU A 130 23.93 -11.17 22.27
N SER A 131 23.71 -10.17 23.14
CA SER A 131 23.26 -8.83 22.72
C SER A 131 24.31 -8.09 21.89
N TYR A 132 25.61 -8.27 22.17
CA TYR A 132 26.71 -7.68 21.40
C TYR A 132 26.92 -8.34 20.03
N VAL A 133 26.61 -9.62 19.88
CA VAL A 133 26.81 -10.37 18.63
C VAL A 133 25.63 -10.21 17.68
N SER A 134 24.41 -10.37 18.17
CA SER A 134 23.21 -10.43 17.31
C SER A 134 22.41 -9.13 17.29
N GLY A 135 22.62 -8.23 18.26
CA GLY A 135 21.74 -7.07 18.51
C GLY A 135 20.34 -7.45 19.01
N GLU A 136 20.01 -8.76 19.05
CA GLU A 136 18.70 -9.28 19.43
C GLU A 136 18.52 -9.25 20.95
N LYS A 137 17.41 -8.67 21.42
CA LYS A 137 17.02 -8.64 22.84
C LYS A 137 16.38 -9.97 23.27
N GLY A 138 16.29 -10.24 24.58
CA GLY A 138 15.66 -11.46 25.13
C GLY A 138 14.24 -11.71 24.59
N ARG A 139 13.44 -10.65 24.43
CA ARG A 139 12.09 -10.69 23.83
C ARG A 139 12.07 -11.24 22.40
N GLU A 140 13.01 -10.84 21.56
CA GLU A 140 13.04 -11.30 20.17
C GLU A 140 13.40 -12.79 20.08
N ARG A 141 14.09 -13.33 21.09
CA ARG A 141 14.41 -14.76 21.18
C ARG A 141 13.20 -15.59 21.61
N SER A 142 12.46 -15.17 22.64
CA SER A 142 11.24 -15.87 23.07
C SER A 142 10.17 -15.86 21.97
N ASP A 143 10.00 -14.74 21.26
CA ASP A 143 9.13 -14.65 20.08
C ASP A 143 9.58 -15.56 18.93
N ARG A 144 10.90 -15.72 18.74
CA ARG A 144 11.46 -16.61 17.71
C ARG A 144 11.26 -18.09 18.02
N GLU A 145 11.28 -18.47 19.29
CA GLU A 145 11.10 -19.84 19.73
C GLU A 145 9.62 -20.25 19.83
N LEU A 146 8.80 -19.44 20.50
CA LEU A 146 7.41 -19.79 20.81
C LEU A 146 6.44 -19.32 19.73
N VAL A 147 6.54 -18.05 19.31
CA VAL A 147 5.52 -17.41 18.46
C VAL A 147 5.76 -17.67 16.98
N THR A 148 7.01 -17.53 16.52
CA THR A 148 7.37 -17.63 15.11
C THR A 148 6.97 -18.96 14.45
N PRO A 149 7.10 -20.14 15.09
CA PRO A 149 6.61 -21.38 14.51
C PRO A 149 5.10 -21.38 14.23
N TRP A 150 4.30 -20.80 15.14
CA TRP A 150 2.86 -20.69 14.96
C TRP A 150 2.48 -19.65 13.92
N PHE A 151 3.19 -18.53 13.83
CA PHE A 151 2.98 -17.55 12.75
C PHE A 151 3.34 -18.13 11.39
N LYS A 152 4.43 -18.90 11.27
CA LYS A 152 4.77 -19.63 10.04
C LYS A 152 3.66 -20.63 9.68
N PHE A 153 3.15 -21.38 10.65
CA PHE A 153 2.07 -22.33 10.43
C PHE A 153 0.76 -21.64 10.00
N LEU A 154 0.40 -20.52 10.64
CA LEU A 154 -0.79 -19.73 10.30
C LEU A 154 -0.68 -19.10 8.90
N TRP A 155 0.49 -18.53 8.57
CA TRP A 155 0.77 -18.03 7.22
C TRP A 155 0.61 -19.14 6.16
N GLU A 156 1.21 -20.30 6.38
CA GLU A 156 1.11 -21.43 5.44
C GLU A 156 -0.31 -22.02 5.38
N THR A 157 -1.09 -21.86 6.45
CA THR A 157 -2.53 -22.17 6.47
C THR A 157 -3.29 -21.25 5.53
N TYR A 158 -3.12 -19.92 5.63
CA TYR A 158 -3.75 -18.97 4.70
C TYR A 158 -3.37 -19.24 3.25
N ARG A 159 -2.07 -19.46 2.99
CA ARG A 159 -1.58 -19.79 1.64
C ARG A 159 -2.24 -21.06 1.09
N THR A 160 -2.29 -22.12 1.89
CA THR A 160 -2.89 -23.40 1.52
C THR A 160 -4.37 -23.25 1.22
N VAL A 161 -5.11 -22.52 2.07
CA VAL A 161 -6.53 -22.26 1.87
C VAL A 161 -6.76 -21.48 0.57
N LEU A 162 -6.01 -20.41 0.30
CA LEU A 162 -6.13 -19.66 -0.95
C LEU A 162 -5.84 -20.54 -2.18
N GLU A 163 -4.86 -21.44 -2.11
CA GLU A 163 -4.56 -22.39 -3.19
C GLU A 163 -5.70 -23.38 -3.45
N ILE A 164 -6.39 -23.84 -2.40
CA ILE A 164 -7.53 -24.77 -2.48
C ILE A 164 -8.78 -24.07 -3.02
N LEU A 165 -9.02 -22.83 -2.60
CA LEU A 165 -10.23 -22.06 -2.94
C LEU A 165 -10.18 -21.40 -4.32
N ARG A 166 -8.99 -21.25 -4.94
CA ARG A 166 -8.84 -20.55 -6.22
C ARG A 166 -9.72 -21.12 -7.34
N ASN A 167 -10.09 -20.25 -8.28
CA ASN A 167 -10.80 -20.58 -9.51
C ASN A 167 -12.11 -21.38 -9.29
N ASN A 168 -12.86 -21.10 -8.22
CA ASN A 168 -14.17 -21.67 -7.98
C ASN A 168 -15.18 -20.56 -7.63
N SER A 169 -16.20 -20.37 -8.47
CA SER A 169 -17.21 -19.32 -8.35
C SER A 169 -18.06 -19.43 -7.09
N LYS A 170 -18.25 -20.64 -6.55
CA LYS A 170 -19.01 -20.84 -5.30
C LYS A 170 -18.21 -20.51 -4.04
N LEU A 171 -16.90 -20.33 -4.16
CA LEU A 171 -15.97 -20.14 -3.03
C LEU A 171 -15.31 -18.75 -3.04
N GLU A 172 -15.73 -17.84 -3.92
CA GLU A 172 -15.13 -16.51 -4.08
C GLU A 172 -15.20 -15.70 -2.78
N THR A 173 -16.34 -15.73 -2.10
CA THR A 173 -16.54 -15.02 -0.84
C THR A 173 -15.57 -15.52 0.24
N LEU A 174 -15.41 -16.84 0.36
CA LEU A 174 -14.48 -17.43 1.32
C LEU A 174 -13.02 -17.14 0.94
N TYR A 175 -12.70 -17.15 -0.36
CA TYR A 175 -11.39 -16.77 -0.87
C TYR A 175 -11.04 -15.32 -0.51
N ALA A 176 -11.95 -14.37 -0.78
CA ALA A 176 -11.77 -12.96 -0.45
C ALA A 176 -11.63 -12.74 1.06
N MET A 177 -12.50 -13.38 1.87
CA MET A 177 -12.41 -13.34 3.33
C MET A 177 -11.05 -13.86 3.82
N THR A 178 -10.56 -14.96 3.25
CA THR A 178 -9.24 -15.53 3.59
C THR A 178 -8.11 -14.57 3.25
N ALA A 179 -8.14 -13.95 2.06
CA ALA A 179 -7.15 -12.97 1.65
C ALA A 179 -7.15 -11.75 2.58
N HIS A 180 -8.32 -11.24 2.96
CA HIS A 180 -8.44 -10.11 3.88
C HIS A 180 -7.90 -10.45 5.27
N ARG A 181 -8.23 -11.63 5.82
CA ARG A 181 -7.67 -12.10 7.09
C ARG A 181 -6.14 -12.22 7.01
N ALA A 182 -5.61 -12.74 5.91
CA ALA A 182 -4.17 -12.85 5.71
C ALA A 182 -3.47 -11.48 5.59
N PHE A 183 -4.11 -10.49 4.95
CA PHE A 183 -3.62 -9.10 4.94
C PHE A 183 -3.60 -8.51 6.35
N GLN A 184 -4.68 -8.69 7.12
CA GLN A 184 -4.76 -8.18 8.50
C GLN A 184 -3.74 -8.86 9.42
N PHE A 185 -3.52 -10.17 9.27
CA PHE A 185 -2.43 -10.89 9.94
C PHE A 185 -1.07 -10.26 9.59
N CYS A 186 -0.79 -10.03 8.30
CA CYS A 186 0.48 -9.42 7.90
C CYS A 186 0.65 -8.00 8.46
N LYS A 187 -0.44 -7.22 8.50
CA LYS A 187 -0.47 -5.87 9.08
C LYS A 187 -0.20 -5.90 10.58
N GLN A 188 -1.00 -6.65 11.33
CA GLN A 188 -0.98 -6.70 12.79
C GLN A 188 0.40 -7.13 13.32
N TYR A 189 1.05 -8.07 12.63
CA TYR A 189 2.33 -8.64 13.03
C TYR A 189 3.52 -8.11 12.21
N LYS A 190 3.32 -7.04 11.40
CA LYS A 190 4.32 -6.40 10.55
C LYS A 190 5.14 -7.38 9.67
N ARG A 191 4.48 -8.43 9.16
CA ARG A 191 5.07 -9.48 8.31
C ARG A 191 5.15 -9.04 6.84
N THR A 192 6.07 -8.13 6.55
CA THR A 192 6.18 -7.52 5.21
C THR A 192 6.63 -8.52 4.12
N THR A 193 7.39 -9.54 4.46
CA THR A 193 7.84 -10.59 3.52
C THR A 193 6.67 -11.45 3.04
N GLU A 194 5.85 -11.92 3.97
CA GLU A 194 4.65 -12.70 3.71
C GLU A 194 3.62 -11.86 2.96
N PHE A 195 3.46 -10.58 3.30
CA PHE A 195 2.57 -9.67 2.58
C PHE A 195 2.93 -9.56 1.09
N ARG A 196 4.21 -9.34 0.75
CA ARG A 196 4.66 -9.30 -0.65
C ARG A 196 4.39 -10.62 -1.37
N ARG A 197 4.65 -11.74 -0.69
CA ARG A 197 4.37 -13.09 -1.22
C ARG A 197 2.88 -13.32 -1.44
N LEU A 198 2.02 -12.83 -0.55
CA LEU A 198 0.57 -12.90 -0.66
C LEU A 198 0.05 -12.15 -1.88
N CYS A 199 0.52 -10.91 -2.08
CA CYS A 199 0.16 -10.12 -3.25
C CYS A 199 0.55 -10.85 -4.55
N GLU A 200 1.73 -11.45 -4.59
CA GLU A 200 2.19 -12.23 -5.75
C GLU A 200 1.36 -13.50 -5.98
N ILE A 201 0.99 -14.24 -4.92
CA ILE A 201 0.06 -15.38 -5.03
C ILE A 201 -1.26 -14.94 -5.65
N ILE A 202 -1.81 -13.82 -5.17
CA ILE A 202 -3.09 -13.28 -5.61
C ILE A 202 -3.03 -12.80 -7.07
N ARG A 203 -1.92 -12.21 -7.53
CA ARG A 203 -1.67 -11.90 -8.95
C ARG A 203 -1.63 -13.16 -9.81
N ASN A 204 -0.87 -14.16 -9.37
CA ASN A 204 -0.74 -15.43 -10.09
C ASN A 204 -2.08 -16.17 -10.19
N HIS A 205 -2.93 -16.10 -9.17
CA HIS A 205 -4.28 -16.65 -9.21
C HIS A 205 -5.15 -15.96 -10.27
N LEU A 206 -5.13 -14.62 -10.34
CA LEU A 206 -5.84 -13.87 -11.38
C LEU A 206 -5.29 -14.13 -12.79
N ALA A 207 -3.96 -14.21 -12.94
CA ALA A 207 -3.32 -14.54 -14.21
C ALA A 207 -3.73 -15.95 -14.69
N ASN A 208 -3.73 -16.93 -13.79
CA ASN A 208 -4.19 -18.30 -14.07
C ASN A 208 -5.68 -18.31 -14.45
N LEU A 209 -6.51 -17.55 -13.74
CA LEU A 209 -7.92 -17.41 -14.08
C LEU A 209 -8.10 -16.90 -15.50
N ASN A 210 -7.31 -15.92 -15.94
CA ASN A 210 -7.38 -15.36 -17.29
C ASN A 210 -6.83 -16.29 -18.38
N LYS A 211 -5.84 -17.11 -18.05
CA LYS A 211 -5.22 -18.09 -18.96
C LYS A 211 -6.14 -19.27 -19.26
N TYR A 212 -6.84 -19.79 -18.24
CA TYR A 212 -7.66 -20.99 -18.35
C TYR A 212 -9.15 -20.65 -18.41
N ARG A 213 -9.61 -20.14 -19.56
CA ARG A 213 -10.98 -19.61 -19.69
C ARG A 213 -12.07 -20.67 -19.65
N ASP A 214 -11.79 -21.87 -20.12
CA ASP A 214 -12.76 -22.97 -20.29
C ASP A 214 -12.96 -23.82 -19.02
N GLN A 215 -12.37 -23.42 -17.88
CA GLN A 215 -12.49 -24.17 -16.65
C GLN A 215 -13.94 -24.16 -16.13
N ARG A 216 -14.46 -25.35 -15.77
CA ARG A 216 -15.77 -25.50 -15.13
C ARG A 216 -15.77 -24.84 -13.73
N ASP A 217 -16.90 -24.24 -13.35
CA ASP A 217 -17.09 -23.49 -12.08
C ASP A 217 -16.16 -22.28 -11.92
N ARG A 218 -15.64 -21.71 -13.03
CA ARG A 218 -14.76 -20.55 -13.00
C ARG A 218 -15.52 -19.26 -12.58
N PRO A 219 -14.92 -18.40 -11.74
CA PRO A 219 -15.31 -17.01 -11.56
C PRO A 219 -15.59 -16.24 -12.86
N ASP A 220 -16.73 -15.57 -12.93
CA ASP A 220 -17.05 -14.67 -14.04
C ASP A 220 -16.78 -13.21 -13.63
N LEU A 221 -15.67 -12.64 -14.12
CA LEU A 221 -15.31 -11.25 -13.83
C LEU A 221 -16.23 -10.22 -14.49
N THR A 222 -17.12 -10.63 -15.41
CA THR A 222 -18.13 -9.73 -15.97
C THR A 222 -19.33 -9.55 -15.04
N ALA A 223 -19.56 -10.54 -14.15
CA ALA A 223 -20.57 -10.49 -13.11
C ALA A 223 -20.21 -9.43 -12.05
N PRO A 224 -21.16 -8.54 -11.67
CA PRO A 224 -20.87 -7.42 -10.80
C PRO A 224 -20.45 -7.85 -9.38
N GLU A 225 -21.02 -8.94 -8.86
CA GLU A 225 -20.71 -9.47 -7.53
C GLU A 225 -19.29 -10.02 -7.46
N SER A 226 -18.91 -10.90 -8.40
CA SER A 226 -17.55 -11.42 -8.50
C SER A 226 -16.55 -10.29 -8.73
N LEU A 227 -16.81 -9.36 -9.66
CA LEU A 227 -15.92 -8.21 -9.88
C LEU A 227 -15.72 -7.38 -8.61
N GLN A 228 -16.80 -7.13 -7.86
CA GLN A 228 -16.74 -6.38 -6.60
C GLN A 228 -15.82 -7.07 -5.59
N LEU A 229 -15.91 -8.40 -5.43
CA LEU A 229 -15.02 -9.15 -4.52
C LEU A 229 -13.54 -9.02 -4.90
N TYR A 230 -13.20 -9.08 -6.20
CA TYR A 230 -11.82 -8.92 -6.66
C TYR A 230 -11.32 -7.49 -6.44
N LEU A 231 -12.16 -6.49 -6.73
CA LEU A 231 -11.84 -5.08 -6.49
C LEU A 231 -11.65 -4.82 -4.99
N ASP A 232 -12.56 -5.25 -4.13
CA ASP A 232 -12.46 -5.09 -2.68
C ASP A 232 -11.17 -5.73 -2.14
N THR A 233 -10.82 -6.91 -2.63
CA THR A 233 -9.56 -7.57 -2.29
C THR A 233 -8.33 -6.74 -2.70
N ARG A 234 -8.34 -6.13 -3.88
CA ARG A 234 -7.23 -5.27 -4.34
C ARG A 234 -7.17 -3.93 -3.62
N PHE A 235 -8.31 -3.35 -3.28
CA PHE A 235 -8.37 -2.12 -2.49
C PHE A 235 -7.88 -2.35 -1.06
N GLU A 236 -8.22 -3.48 -0.45
CA GLU A 236 -7.69 -3.86 0.86
C GLU A 236 -6.19 -4.14 0.79
N GLN A 237 -5.71 -4.82 -0.26
CA GLN A 237 -4.28 -5.00 -0.53
C GLN A 237 -3.56 -3.64 -0.61
N LEU A 238 -4.08 -2.70 -1.39
CA LEU A 238 -3.52 -1.35 -1.52
C LEU A 238 -3.48 -0.62 -0.17
N LYS A 239 -4.58 -0.66 0.58
CA LYS A 239 -4.67 -0.03 1.90
C LYS A 239 -3.59 -0.59 2.85
N VAL A 240 -3.51 -1.91 2.99
CA VAL A 240 -2.53 -2.55 3.88
C VAL A 240 -1.09 -2.32 3.39
N ALA A 241 -0.84 -2.30 2.08
CA ALA A 241 0.47 -1.96 1.53
C ALA A 241 0.91 -0.53 1.93
N THR A 242 -0.01 0.45 1.90
CA THR A 242 0.28 1.82 2.34
C THR A 242 0.48 1.92 3.85
N GLU A 243 -0.30 1.20 4.65
CA GLU A 243 -0.16 1.20 6.12
C GLU A 243 1.13 0.50 6.60
N LEU A 244 1.64 -0.46 5.82
CA LEU A 244 2.95 -1.09 6.03
C LEU A 244 4.10 -0.32 5.37
N GLU A 245 3.84 0.84 4.77
CA GLU A 245 4.81 1.69 4.07
C GLU A 245 5.57 0.96 2.95
N LEU A 246 4.93 -0.05 2.34
CA LEU A 246 5.47 -0.81 1.21
C LEU A 246 5.14 -0.09 -0.10
N TRP A 247 5.70 1.09 -0.31
CA TRP A 247 5.34 2.00 -1.42
C TRP A 247 5.43 1.37 -2.81
N GLN A 248 6.44 0.54 -3.07
CA GLN A 248 6.57 -0.20 -4.33
C GLN A 248 5.44 -1.22 -4.53
N GLU A 249 5.04 -1.92 -3.47
CA GLU A 249 3.95 -2.89 -3.53
C GLU A 249 2.59 -2.19 -3.59
N ALA A 250 2.45 -1.03 -2.95
CA ALA A 250 1.28 -0.17 -3.06
C ALA A 250 1.10 0.32 -4.52
N PHE A 251 2.18 0.76 -5.17
CA PHE A 251 2.14 1.13 -6.59
C PHE A 251 1.76 -0.06 -7.49
N ARG A 252 2.37 -1.24 -7.30
CA ARG A 252 1.95 -2.46 -8.03
C ARG A 252 0.48 -2.83 -7.79
N SER A 253 -0.04 -2.60 -6.58
CA SER A 253 -1.45 -2.85 -6.25
C SER A 253 -2.39 -1.92 -7.01
N ILE A 254 -1.98 -0.67 -7.28
CA ILE A 254 -2.71 0.26 -8.14
C ILE A 254 -2.75 -0.23 -9.58
N GLU A 255 -1.62 -0.74 -10.08
CA GLU A 255 -1.56 -1.35 -11.40
C GLU A 255 -2.46 -2.58 -11.51
N ASP A 256 -2.54 -3.38 -10.45
CA ASP A 256 -3.45 -4.52 -10.39
C ASP A 256 -4.93 -4.07 -10.47
N ILE A 257 -5.30 -2.98 -9.77
CA ILE A 257 -6.65 -2.39 -9.83
C ILE A 257 -6.92 -1.87 -11.24
N TYR A 258 -6.01 -1.08 -11.80
CA TYR A 258 -6.14 -0.54 -13.15
C TYR A 258 -6.23 -1.66 -14.20
N GLY A 259 -5.41 -2.70 -14.07
CA GLY A 259 -5.43 -3.88 -14.93
C GLY A 259 -6.79 -4.60 -14.90
N LEU A 260 -7.43 -4.70 -13.73
CA LEU A 260 -8.81 -5.22 -13.62
C LEU A 260 -9.83 -4.30 -14.33
N MET A 261 -9.68 -2.98 -14.21
CA MET A 261 -10.54 -2.01 -14.89
C MET A 261 -10.45 -2.17 -16.42
N CYS A 262 -9.23 -2.32 -16.95
CA CYS A 262 -8.99 -2.56 -18.36
C CYS A 262 -9.52 -3.91 -18.83
N LEU A 263 -9.33 -4.96 -18.03
CA LEU A 263 -9.76 -6.32 -18.35
C LEU A 263 -11.28 -6.42 -18.52
N VAL A 264 -12.04 -5.77 -17.64
CA VAL A 264 -13.51 -5.82 -17.65
C VAL A 264 -14.14 -4.64 -18.38
N LYS A 265 -13.34 -3.63 -18.77
CA LYS A 265 -13.78 -2.37 -19.38
C LYS A 265 -14.88 -1.67 -18.57
N LYS A 266 -14.81 -1.77 -17.23
CA LYS A 266 -15.75 -1.16 -16.29
C LYS A 266 -14.99 -0.37 -15.24
N THR A 267 -15.47 0.83 -14.95
CA THR A 267 -14.94 1.66 -13.88
C THR A 267 -15.55 1.24 -12.53
N PRO A 268 -14.75 1.18 -11.45
CA PRO A 268 -15.25 0.94 -10.10
C PRO A 268 -16.23 2.04 -9.65
N LYS A 269 -17.01 1.74 -8.61
CA LYS A 269 -17.90 2.71 -7.96
C LYS A 269 -17.15 4.00 -7.60
N ALA A 270 -17.83 5.14 -7.70
CA ALA A 270 -17.22 6.45 -7.49
C ALA A 270 -16.52 6.58 -6.11
N SER A 271 -17.06 5.97 -5.05
CA SER A 271 -16.45 5.94 -3.72
C SER A 271 -15.10 5.21 -3.70
N MET A 272 -14.97 4.08 -4.41
CA MET A 272 -13.70 3.35 -4.53
C MET A 272 -12.68 4.15 -5.34
N MET A 273 -13.12 4.85 -6.38
CA MET A 273 -12.22 5.72 -7.16
C MET A 273 -11.66 6.89 -6.35
N VAL A 274 -12.40 7.41 -5.37
CA VAL A 274 -11.87 8.41 -4.42
C VAL A 274 -10.73 7.81 -3.59
N VAL A 275 -10.88 6.57 -3.10
CA VAL A 275 -9.81 5.86 -2.38
C VAL A 275 -8.60 5.63 -3.29
N TYR A 276 -8.83 5.19 -4.53
CA TYR A 276 -7.78 4.96 -5.53
C TYR A 276 -6.93 6.22 -5.75
N TYR A 277 -7.54 7.36 -6.08
CA TYR A 277 -6.80 8.61 -6.29
C TYR A 277 -6.16 9.14 -5.00
N SER A 278 -6.79 8.94 -3.84
CA SER A 278 -6.16 9.31 -2.58
C SER A 278 -4.87 8.53 -2.31
N LYS A 279 -4.87 7.22 -2.59
CA LYS A 279 -3.68 6.39 -2.40
C LYS A 279 -2.60 6.71 -3.42
N LEU A 280 -2.96 7.00 -4.68
CA LEU A 280 -2.02 7.56 -5.66
C LEU A 280 -1.33 8.83 -5.14
N LEU A 281 -2.10 9.74 -4.55
CA LEU A 281 -1.56 10.97 -3.98
C LEU A 281 -0.52 10.71 -2.87
N GLU A 282 -0.77 9.75 -1.98
CA GLU A 282 0.19 9.36 -0.94
C GLU A 282 1.46 8.77 -1.57
N ILE A 283 1.32 7.86 -2.54
CA ILE A 283 2.44 7.19 -3.20
C ILE A 283 3.33 8.20 -3.93
N PHE A 284 2.75 9.08 -4.76
CA PHE A 284 3.53 10.07 -5.50
C PHE A 284 4.19 11.12 -4.61
N TRP A 285 3.58 11.41 -3.44
CA TRP A 285 4.23 12.28 -2.47
C TRP A 285 5.48 11.61 -1.88
N MET A 286 5.38 10.33 -1.51
CA MET A 286 6.50 9.58 -0.93
C MET A 286 7.60 9.27 -1.95
N SER A 287 7.27 9.10 -3.23
CA SER A 287 8.26 8.96 -4.30
C SER A 287 8.88 10.28 -4.76
N SER A 288 8.43 11.42 -4.22
CA SER A 288 8.84 12.78 -4.65
C SER A 288 8.48 13.12 -6.11
N ASP A 289 7.46 12.46 -6.67
CA ASP A 289 6.95 12.71 -8.03
C ASP A 289 5.81 13.75 -7.99
N TYR A 290 6.17 15.00 -7.69
CA TYR A 290 5.19 16.08 -7.46
C TYR A 290 4.30 16.38 -8.68
N LEU A 291 4.78 16.14 -9.90
CA LEU A 291 4.00 16.30 -11.12
C LEU A 291 2.77 15.37 -11.12
N TYR A 292 3.00 14.08 -10.91
CA TYR A 292 1.92 13.10 -10.85
C TYR A 292 1.03 13.29 -9.62
N HIS A 293 1.61 13.76 -8.51
CA HIS A 293 0.84 14.16 -7.35
C HIS A 293 -0.15 15.29 -7.69
N ALA A 294 0.26 16.32 -8.44
CA ALA A 294 -0.62 17.40 -8.88
C ALA A 294 -1.74 16.90 -9.82
N TYR A 295 -1.40 16.04 -10.79
CA TYR A 295 -2.40 15.46 -11.69
C TYR A 295 -3.40 14.53 -11.00
N ALA A 296 -2.92 13.71 -10.04
CA ALA A 296 -3.80 12.87 -9.24
C ALA A 296 -4.77 13.73 -8.40
N TRP A 297 -4.33 14.88 -7.89
CA TRP A 297 -5.20 15.85 -7.19
C TRP A 297 -6.25 16.42 -8.14
N LEU A 298 -5.84 16.81 -9.35
CA LEU A 298 -6.75 17.36 -10.35
C LEU A 298 -7.83 16.35 -10.76
N LYS A 299 -7.47 15.07 -10.89
CA LYS A 299 -8.42 13.97 -11.14
C LYS A 299 -9.35 13.74 -9.97
N LEU A 300 -8.82 13.74 -8.74
CA LEU A 300 -9.64 13.61 -7.54
C LEU A 300 -10.64 14.77 -7.43
N PHE A 301 -10.22 16.01 -7.67
CA PHE A 301 -11.09 17.19 -7.69
C PHE A 301 -12.21 17.05 -8.72
N SER A 302 -11.85 16.73 -9.96
CA SER A 302 -12.81 16.57 -11.07
C SER A 302 -13.83 15.48 -10.73
N HIS A 303 -13.37 14.35 -10.18
CA HIS A 303 -14.20 13.22 -9.82
C HIS A 303 -15.13 13.51 -8.65
N GLN A 304 -14.64 14.18 -7.59
CA GLN A 304 -15.49 14.55 -6.47
C GLN A 304 -16.53 15.60 -6.86
N LYS A 305 -16.15 16.59 -7.70
CA LYS A 305 -17.08 17.60 -8.21
C LYS A 305 -18.19 17.00 -9.07
N SER A 306 -17.91 15.96 -9.86
CA SER A 306 -18.92 15.34 -10.73
C SER A 306 -19.80 14.32 -10.02
N PHE A 307 -19.27 13.53 -9.08
CA PHE A 307 -19.98 12.39 -8.50
C PHE A 307 -20.45 12.58 -7.05
N ASN A 308 -19.86 13.51 -6.28
CA ASN A 308 -20.23 13.71 -4.88
C ASN A 308 -21.21 14.88 -4.71
N LYS A 309 -22.51 14.57 -4.71
CA LYS A 309 -23.58 15.56 -4.54
C LYS A 309 -23.64 16.18 -3.13
N ASN A 310 -23.07 15.51 -2.13
CA ASN A 310 -23.09 15.93 -0.73
C ASN A 310 -21.77 16.60 -0.30
N LEU A 311 -20.93 17.00 -1.25
CA LEU A 311 -19.64 17.62 -0.98
C LEU A 311 -19.84 19.01 -0.36
N SER A 312 -19.30 19.23 0.84
CA SER A 312 -19.37 20.55 1.46
C SER A 312 -18.54 21.56 0.68
N GLN A 313 -18.95 22.83 0.70
CA GLN A 313 -18.17 23.90 0.06
C GLN A 313 -16.77 24.02 0.66
N LYS A 314 -16.62 23.74 1.96
CA LYS A 314 -15.31 23.72 2.65
C LYS A 314 -14.41 22.59 2.15
N ASP A 315 -14.95 21.39 1.95
CA ASP A 315 -14.18 20.26 1.41
C ASP A 315 -13.77 20.53 -0.04
N LEU A 316 -14.68 21.08 -0.85
CA LEU A 316 -14.39 21.47 -2.24
C LEU A 316 -13.29 22.54 -2.28
N GLN A 317 -13.34 23.55 -1.41
CA GLN A 317 -12.32 24.59 -1.29
C GLN A 317 -10.97 24.03 -0.88
N PHE A 318 -10.95 23.11 0.07
CA PHE A 318 -9.74 22.45 0.53
C PHE A 318 -9.08 21.64 -0.58
N ILE A 319 -9.86 20.85 -1.33
CA ILE A 319 -9.35 20.05 -2.45
C ILE A 319 -8.85 20.96 -3.57
N ALA A 320 -9.61 21.99 -3.94
CA ALA A 320 -9.18 22.95 -4.96
C ALA A 320 -7.86 23.65 -4.58
N SER A 321 -7.76 24.08 -3.32
CA SER A 321 -6.53 24.71 -2.79
C SER A 321 -5.36 23.73 -2.80
N SER A 322 -5.60 22.46 -2.44
CA SER A 322 -4.57 21.40 -2.50
C SER A 322 -4.09 21.13 -3.92
N VAL A 323 -4.97 21.16 -4.93
CA VAL A 323 -4.61 21.00 -6.34
C VAL A 323 -3.65 22.11 -6.77
N VAL A 324 -3.97 23.37 -6.47
CA VAL A 324 -3.14 24.52 -6.86
C VAL A 324 -1.79 24.50 -6.14
N LEU A 325 -1.77 24.21 -4.84
CA LEU A 325 -0.51 24.12 -4.08
C LEU A 325 0.35 22.95 -4.54
N ALA A 326 -0.25 21.81 -4.91
CA ALA A 326 0.47 20.68 -5.49
C ALA A 326 1.08 21.05 -6.85
N ALA A 327 0.33 21.74 -7.71
CA ALA A 327 0.85 22.21 -9.00
C ALA A 327 1.99 23.23 -8.85
N LEU A 328 1.85 24.19 -7.94
CA LEU A 328 2.92 25.14 -7.59
C LEU A 328 4.13 24.47 -6.90
N SER A 329 3.99 23.23 -6.40
CA SER A 329 5.11 22.49 -5.84
C SER A 329 5.94 21.75 -6.89
N VAL A 330 5.47 21.71 -8.15
CA VAL A 330 6.22 21.15 -9.27
C VAL A 330 7.36 22.11 -9.64
N LEU A 331 8.54 21.55 -9.92
CA LEU A 331 9.69 22.36 -10.32
C LEU A 331 9.45 22.97 -11.71
N PRO A 332 9.83 24.24 -11.94
CA PRO A 332 9.59 24.92 -13.21
C PRO A 332 10.53 24.48 -14.33
N TYR A 333 11.43 23.52 -14.08
CA TYR A 333 12.37 22.96 -15.03
C TYR A 333 12.50 21.46 -14.85
N ASP A 334 12.88 20.80 -15.95
CA ASP A 334 13.10 19.36 -15.98
C ASP A 334 14.52 19.01 -15.51
N ARG A 335 14.67 17.86 -14.85
CA ARG A 335 15.97 17.35 -14.36
C ARG A 335 16.72 16.49 -15.39
N MET A 336 16.17 16.38 -16.59
CA MET A 336 16.73 15.55 -17.66
C MET A 336 17.86 16.23 -18.44
N HIS A 337 18.34 17.41 -18.01
CA HIS A 337 19.47 18.06 -18.69
C HIS A 337 20.75 17.27 -18.45
N GLY A 338 21.35 16.76 -19.54
CA GLY A 338 22.53 15.88 -19.49
C GLY A 338 22.21 14.39 -19.29
N ALA A 339 20.93 14.00 -19.33
CA ALA A 339 20.52 12.60 -19.32
C ALA A 339 20.91 11.89 -20.62
N SER A 340 21.28 10.61 -20.51
CA SER A 340 21.57 9.74 -21.65
C SER A 340 20.30 9.39 -22.45
N HIS A 341 20.46 8.95 -23.70
CA HIS A 341 19.33 8.51 -24.53
C HIS A 341 18.50 7.40 -23.86
N LEU A 342 19.16 6.43 -23.23
CA LEU A 342 18.52 5.32 -22.55
C LEU A 342 17.67 5.80 -21.35
N GLU A 343 18.17 6.78 -20.58
CA GLU A 343 17.43 7.38 -19.47
C GLU A 343 16.18 8.11 -19.97
N LEU A 344 16.28 8.81 -21.10
CA LEU A 344 15.14 9.49 -21.71
C LEU A 344 14.06 8.52 -22.21
N GLU A 345 14.45 7.37 -22.77
CA GLU A 345 13.51 6.33 -23.20
C GLU A 345 12.79 5.68 -22.02
N ASN A 346 13.54 5.32 -20.97
CA ASN A 346 12.98 4.74 -19.75
C ASN A 346 11.98 5.71 -19.08
N GLU A 347 12.31 7.01 -19.05
CA GLU A 347 11.42 8.02 -18.48
C GLU A 347 10.14 8.18 -19.33
N LYS A 348 10.23 8.12 -20.66
CA LYS A 348 9.04 8.15 -21.53
C LYS A 348 8.11 6.96 -21.28
N GLU A 349 8.65 5.75 -21.17
CA GLU A 349 7.85 4.56 -20.89
C GLU A 349 7.19 4.65 -19.52
N ARG A 350 7.95 5.10 -18.51
CA ARG A 350 7.46 5.36 -17.15
C ARG A 350 6.33 6.40 -17.17
N ASN A 351 6.51 7.51 -17.90
CA ASN A 351 5.53 8.57 -17.99
C ASN A 351 4.23 8.06 -18.62
N LEU A 352 4.31 7.29 -19.70
CA LEU A 352 3.15 6.69 -20.35
C LEU A 352 2.41 5.74 -19.39
N ARG A 353 3.16 4.89 -18.69
CA ARG A 353 2.62 3.94 -17.71
C ARG A 353 1.88 4.67 -16.58
N VAL A 354 2.49 5.69 -15.98
CA VAL A 354 1.89 6.48 -14.90
C VAL A 354 0.71 7.32 -15.39
N GLY A 355 0.82 7.92 -16.58
CA GLY A 355 -0.25 8.67 -17.23
C GLY A 355 -1.51 7.83 -17.38
N ASN A 356 -1.38 6.58 -17.83
CA ASN A 356 -2.49 5.64 -17.93
C ASN A 356 -3.18 5.37 -16.59
N LEU A 357 -2.41 5.22 -15.50
CA LEU A 357 -2.96 4.95 -14.16
C LEU A 357 -3.78 6.14 -13.61
N ILE A 358 -3.39 7.37 -13.96
CA ILE A 358 -4.09 8.61 -13.57
C ILE A 358 -5.20 8.96 -14.58
N ALA A 359 -5.21 8.30 -15.75
CA ALA A 359 -5.98 8.66 -16.93
C ALA A 359 -5.65 10.09 -17.43
N PHE A 360 -4.36 10.44 -17.42
CA PHE A 360 -3.82 11.70 -17.91
C PHE A 360 -2.99 11.49 -19.18
N ASP A 361 -3.10 12.42 -20.12
CA ASP A 361 -2.35 12.41 -21.38
C ASP A 361 -1.04 13.18 -21.20
N VAL A 362 0.08 12.47 -21.31
CA VAL A 362 1.43 12.94 -20.96
C VAL A 362 1.91 14.09 -21.87
N GLU A 363 1.28 14.30 -23.03
CA GLU A 363 1.71 15.28 -24.02
C GLU A 363 1.52 16.75 -23.60
N SER A 364 0.69 17.06 -22.59
CA SER A 364 0.43 18.45 -22.19
C SER A 364 1.42 18.99 -21.15
N LYS A 365 2.63 19.40 -21.56
CA LYS A 365 3.56 20.23 -20.75
C LYS A 365 3.05 21.67 -20.49
N GLN A 366 1.72 21.90 -20.46
CA GLN A 366 1.08 23.17 -20.14
C GLN A 366 0.26 23.05 -18.85
N GLU A 367 0.97 22.72 -17.77
CA GLU A 367 0.44 22.40 -16.43
C GLU A 367 -0.51 23.48 -15.89
N ASN A 368 -0.21 24.77 -16.10
CA ASN A 368 -0.98 25.87 -15.52
C ASN A 368 -2.25 26.24 -16.31
N ARG A 369 -2.32 25.91 -17.60
CA ARG A 369 -3.51 26.19 -18.43
C ARG A 369 -4.69 25.27 -18.12
N GLU A 370 -4.40 24.03 -17.72
CA GLU A 370 -5.44 23.05 -17.37
C GLU A 370 -6.19 23.39 -16.07
N LEU A 371 -5.51 23.99 -15.09
CA LEU A 371 -6.10 24.43 -13.82
C LEU A 371 -7.18 25.50 -14.03
N VAL A 372 -6.91 26.43 -14.96
CA VAL A 372 -7.83 27.49 -15.35
C VAL A 372 -8.98 26.91 -16.19
N ALA A 373 -8.68 26.03 -17.15
CA ALA A 373 -9.69 25.40 -18.01
C ALA A 373 -10.71 24.54 -17.25
N LYS A 374 -10.30 23.85 -16.18
CA LYS A 374 -11.18 23.01 -15.34
C LYS A 374 -11.92 23.78 -14.25
N GLY A 375 -11.75 25.11 -14.20
CA GLY A 375 -12.44 25.99 -13.25
C GLY A 375 -12.04 25.77 -11.80
N VAL A 376 -10.83 25.25 -11.54
CA VAL A 376 -10.32 25.00 -10.18
C VAL A 376 -10.21 26.33 -9.43
N MET A 377 -9.68 27.37 -10.08
CA MET A 377 -9.44 28.71 -9.52
C MET A 377 -10.68 29.41 -8.96
N ASN A 378 -11.89 29.01 -9.37
CA ASN A 378 -13.14 29.55 -8.86
C ASN A 378 -13.52 29.00 -7.47
N CYS A 379 -12.94 27.87 -7.09
CA CYS A 379 -13.24 27.17 -5.85
C CYS A 379 -12.13 27.30 -4.81
N VAL A 380 -11.03 28.00 -5.11
CA VAL A 380 -9.84 28.06 -4.24
C VAL A 380 -10.01 29.11 -3.15
N THR A 381 -9.33 28.92 -2.01
CA THR A 381 -9.23 29.93 -0.94
C THR A 381 -8.56 31.21 -1.46
N PRO A 382 -8.96 32.40 -0.98
CA PRO A 382 -8.42 33.65 -1.49
C PRO A 382 -6.89 33.73 -1.33
N GLU A 383 -6.33 33.22 -0.24
CA GLU A 383 -4.88 33.21 0.02
C GLU A 383 -4.09 32.42 -1.03
N VAL A 384 -4.62 31.25 -1.44
CA VAL A 384 -3.96 30.40 -2.45
C VAL A 384 -4.17 30.96 -3.86
N LYS A 385 -5.29 31.62 -4.12
CA LYS A 385 -5.54 32.34 -5.37
C LYS A 385 -4.57 33.51 -5.55
N ASP A 386 -4.37 34.30 -4.50
CA ASP A 386 -3.42 35.40 -4.49
C ASP A 386 -1.98 34.88 -4.67
N LEU A 387 -1.62 33.79 -3.99
CA LEU A 387 -0.32 33.15 -4.15
C LEU A 387 -0.05 32.71 -5.61
N PHE A 388 -1.02 32.04 -6.23
CA PHE A 388 -0.92 31.62 -7.63
C PHE A 388 -0.73 32.82 -8.56
N ASN A 389 -1.52 33.88 -8.38
CA ASN A 389 -1.41 35.10 -9.18
C ASN A 389 -0.05 35.78 -9.02
N ILE A 390 0.52 35.81 -7.81
CA ILE A 390 1.84 36.41 -7.56
C ILE A 390 2.95 35.60 -8.24
N LEU A 391 2.90 34.27 -8.17
CA LEU A 391 4.00 33.40 -8.64
C LEU A 391 3.98 33.13 -10.15
N GLU A 392 2.81 33.21 -10.81
CA GLU A 392 2.65 32.90 -12.23
C GLU A 392 2.51 34.14 -13.14
N HIS A 393 2.36 35.36 -12.57
CA HIS A 393 2.36 36.56 -13.40
C HIS A 393 3.75 36.86 -13.99
N GLU A 394 3.82 37.20 -15.28
CA GLU A 394 5.07 37.49 -16.01
C GLU A 394 5.88 38.68 -15.44
N CYS A 395 5.22 39.57 -14.68
CA CYS A 395 5.85 40.75 -14.07
C CYS A 395 6.00 40.59 -12.56
N LEU A 396 6.84 39.65 -12.11
CA LEU A 396 7.18 39.49 -10.69
C LEU A 396 8.05 40.66 -10.18
N PRO A 397 7.61 41.42 -9.16
CA PRO A 397 8.44 42.42 -8.51
C PRO A 397 9.49 41.77 -7.57
N LEU A 398 10.59 42.47 -7.28
CA LEU A 398 11.64 41.92 -6.40
C LEU A 398 11.20 41.74 -4.94
N ASP A 399 10.06 42.33 -4.55
CA ASP A 399 9.45 42.20 -3.22
C ASP A 399 8.52 40.98 -3.08
N VAL A 400 8.49 40.08 -4.09
CA VAL A 400 7.66 38.87 -4.09
C VAL A 400 7.87 38.02 -2.85
N ALA A 401 9.12 37.85 -2.42
CA ALA A 401 9.41 37.02 -1.27
C ALA A 401 8.77 37.56 0.04
N VAL A 402 8.76 38.89 0.20
CA VAL A 402 8.12 39.58 1.34
C VAL A 402 6.60 39.47 1.26
N LYS A 403 6.02 39.51 0.05
CA LYS A 403 4.56 39.36 -0.16
C LYS A 403 4.08 37.92 0.02
N VAL A 404 4.90 36.93 -0.33
CA VAL A 404 4.58 35.51 -0.25
C VAL A 404 4.66 34.99 1.19
N GLN A 405 5.61 35.48 2.00
CA GLN A 405 5.79 35.05 3.39
C GLN A 405 4.52 35.07 4.27
N PRO A 406 3.72 36.16 4.33
CA PRO A 406 2.48 36.17 5.12
C PRO A 406 1.37 35.27 4.54
N LEU A 407 1.42 34.95 3.23
CA LEU A 407 0.49 33.99 2.63
C LEU A 407 0.88 32.56 3.01
N LEU A 408 2.17 32.23 2.98
CA LEU A 408 2.67 30.92 3.41
C LEU A 408 2.39 30.64 4.89
N SER A 409 2.53 31.65 5.75
CA SER A 409 2.18 31.49 7.17
C SER A 409 0.70 31.22 7.39
N LYS A 410 -0.19 31.90 6.65
CA LYS A 410 -1.63 31.60 6.64
C LYS A 410 -1.94 30.22 6.07
N ILE A 411 -1.27 29.80 5.00
CA ILE A 411 -1.48 28.46 4.41
C ILE A 411 -1.00 27.37 5.36
N SER A 412 0.05 27.60 6.15
CA SER A 412 0.55 26.63 7.13
C SER A 412 -0.46 26.29 8.23
N THR A 413 -1.35 27.22 8.56
CA THR A 413 -2.42 27.02 9.56
C THR A 413 -3.68 26.41 8.95
N LEU A 414 -3.79 26.36 7.62
CA LEU A 414 -4.89 25.71 6.93
C LEU A 414 -4.68 24.18 6.91
N GLY A 415 -5.54 23.49 7.65
CA GLY A 415 -5.67 22.02 7.64
C GLY A 415 -7.13 21.62 7.73
N GLY A 416 -7.50 20.54 7.05
CA GLY A 416 -8.88 20.06 7.03
C GLY A 416 -8.96 18.54 7.04
N LYS A 417 -9.97 17.99 7.72
CA LYS A 417 -10.44 16.62 7.52
C LYS A 417 -11.51 16.68 6.43
N ILE A 418 -11.36 15.91 5.35
CA ILE A 418 -12.42 15.77 4.36
C ILE A 418 -13.53 14.93 5.00
N ALA A 419 -14.65 15.57 5.38
CA ALA A 419 -15.69 14.94 6.21
C ALA A 419 -16.44 13.80 5.49
N SER A 420 -16.47 13.79 4.15
CA SER A 420 -17.27 12.86 3.35
C SER A 420 -16.61 11.53 2.99
N ALA A 421 -15.39 11.25 3.45
CA ALA A 421 -14.73 9.97 3.24
C ALA A 421 -14.01 9.52 4.53
N SER A 422 -14.62 8.59 5.28
CA SER A 422 -14.21 8.18 6.64
C SER A 422 -12.83 7.50 6.77
N SER A 423 -11.96 7.63 5.77
CA SER A 423 -10.59 7.09 5.79
C SER A 423 -9.57 7.91 5.02
N VAL A 424 -9.89 9.13 4.60
CA VAL A 424 -9.17 9.75 3.47
C VAL A 424 -8.82 11.21 3.75
N LEU A 425 -7.60 11.39 4.29
CA LEU A 425 -6.78 12.61 4.28
C LEU A 425 -7.02 13.64 5.39
N GLU A 426 -6.37 13.42 6.53
CA GLU A 426 -5.79 14.53 7.29
C GLU A 426 -4.50 14.97 6.59
N ARG A 427 -4.59 15.98 5.73
CA ARG A 427 -3.39 16.62 5.18
C ARG A 427 -3.37 18.08 5.58
N GLN A 428 -2.36 18.45 6.34
CA GLN A 428 -2.04 19.86 6.52
C GLN A 428 -1.42 20.39 5.21
N LEU A 429 -1.86 21.59 4.80
CA LEU A 429 -1.28 22.28 3.64
C LEU A 429 0.17 22.75 3.93
N SER A 430 0.57 22.76 5.20
CA SER A 430 1.94 23.01 5.66
C SER A 430 3.01 22.19 4.93
N ARG A 431 2.68 20.98 4.46
CA ARG A 431 3.62 20.12 3.73
C ARG A 431 4.15 20.73 2.43
N TYR A 432 3.40 21.65 1.81
CA TYR A 432 3.79 22.30 0.56
C TYR A 432 4.65 23.54 0.80
N VAL A 433 4.69 24.09 2.03
CA VAL A 433 5.39 25.33 2.34
C VAL A 433 6.87 25.28 1.91
N PRO A 434 7.66 24.23 2.23
CA PRO A 434 9.06 24.18 1.81
C PRO A 434 9.24 24.18 0.29
N SER A 435 8.35 23.49 -0.45
CA SER A 435 8.38 23.46 -1.91
C SER A 435 8.02 24.82 -2.52
N LEU A 436 7.09 25.55 -1.90
CA LEU A 436 6.66 26.88 -2.33
C LEU A 436 7.72 27.95 -2.02
N GLU A 437 8.41 27.86 -0.89
CA GLU A 437 9.58 28.71 -0.58
C GLU A 437 10.69 28.50 -1.60
N LYS A 438 10.95 27.23 -1.98
CA LYS A 438 11.89 26.89 -3.04
C LYS A 438 11.46 27.46 -4.40
N LEU A 439 10.18 27.32 -4.79
CA LEU A 439 9.66 27.89 -6.03
C LEU A 439 9.80 29.42 -6.04
N SER A 440 9.43 30.09 -4.95
CA SER A 440 9.54 31.55 -4.82
C SER A 440 10.98 32.01 -4.99
N THR A 441 11.92 31.28 -4.40
CA THR A 441 13.36 31.51 -4.55
C THR A 441 13.79 31.35 -6.01
N LEU A 442 13.36 30.28 -6.69
CA LEU A 442 13.68 30.04 -8.10
C LEU A 442 13.13 31.12 -9.04
N ARG A 443 11.87 31.55 -8.84
CA ARG A 443 11.26 32.64 -9.62
C ARG A 443 11.99 33.96 -9.40
N LEU A 444 12.39 34.26 -8.17
CA LEU A 444 13.19 35.44 -7.86
C LEU A 444 14.57 35.38 -8.55
N LEU A 445 15.27 34.24 -8.49
CA LEU A 445 16.55 34.06 -9.18
C LEU A 445 16.43 34.23 -10.69
N GLN A 446 15.38 33.65 -11.29
CA GLN A 446 15.08 33.81 -12.71
C GLN A 446 14.85 35.29 -13.05
N ARG A 447 14.12 36.01 -12.21
CA ARG A 447 13.86 37.44 -12.40
C ARG A 447 15.12 38.29 -12.21
N ALA A 448 15.92 38.01 -11.19
CA ALA A 448 17.19 38.68 -10.94
C ALA A 448 18.14 38.50 -12.13
N SER A 449 18.19 37.29 -12.71
CA SER A 449 18.99 37.00 -13.90
C SER A 449 18.56 37.77 -15.15
N GLN A 450 17.30 38.21 -15.24
CA GLN A 450 16.80 39.02 -16.36
C GLN A 450 17.08 40.52 -16.17
N LEU A 451 17.10 41.00 -14.92
CA LEU A 451 17.19 42.42 -14.59
C LEU A 451 18.61 42.89 -14.28
N TYR A 452 19.47 42.02 -13.78
CA TYR A 452 20.82 42.36 -13.32
C TYR A 452 21.87 41.58 -14.10
N GLN A 453 22.98 42.25 -14.41
CA GLN A 453 24.19 41.59 -14.90
C GLN A 453 25.10 41.15 -13.75
N THR A 454 25.18 41.96 -12.69
CA THR A 454 25.96 41.69 -11.48
C THR A 454 25.17 42.04 -10.23
N MET A 455 25.23 41.21 -9.19
CA MET A 455 24.53 41.42 -7.92
C MET A 455 25.41 40.95 -6.77
N SER A 456 25.45 41.67 -5.65
CA SER A 456 26.20 41.22 -4.46
C SER A 456 25.46 40.10 -3.74
N ILE A 457 26.19 39.13 -3.19
CA ILE A 457 25.66 38.01 -2.41
C ILE A 457 24.79 38.49 -1.23
N ASP A 458 25.25 39.52 -0.50
CA ASP A 458 24.51 40.09 0.63
C ASP A 458 23.14 40.67 0.25
N LYS A 459 23.03 41.25 -0.95
CA LYS A 459 21.75 41.79 -1.45
C LYS A 459 20.79 40.66 -1.76
N LEU A 460 21.27 39.59 -2.39
CA LEU A 460 20.42 38.43 -2.70
C LEU A 460 19.93 37.77 -1.40
N SER A 461 20.81 37.59 -0.41
CA SER A 461 20.46 37.04 0.89
C SER A 461 19.43 37.88 1.65
N LYS A 462 19.41 39.21 1.48
CA LYS A 462 18.41 40.08 2.11
C LYS A 462 17.04 40.04 1.41
N ILE A 463 17.02 39.75 0.11
CA ILE A 463 15.77 39.71 -0.68
C ILE A 463 15.03 38.38 -0.47
N ILE A 464 15.73 37.31 -0.11
CA ILE A 464 15.14 36.00 0.18
C ILE A 464 15.08 35.80 1.71
N PRO A 465 13.94 36.04 2.37
CA PRO A 465 13.81 35.89 3.82
C PRO A 465 13.60 34.43 4.26
N PHE A 466 13.37 33.51 3.32
CA PHE A 466 12.99 32.11 3.61
C PHE A 466 14.16 31.22 4.03
N PHE A 467 15.35 31.51 3.50
CA PHE A 467 16.48 30.61 3.55
C PHE A 467 17.79 31.36 3.79
N ASP A 468 18.70 30.71 4.53
CA ASP A 468 20.09 31.15 4.58
C ASP A 468 20.75 31.01 3.21
N PHE A 469 21.76 31.85 2.96
CA PHE A 469 22.45 31.86 1.67
C PHE A 469 22.99 30.48 1.26
N SER A 470 23.46 29.65 2.20
CA SER A 470 23.94 28.29 1.90
C SER A 470 22.88 27.40 1.25
N VAL A 471 21.59 27.59 1.57
CA VAL A 471 20.48 26.86 0.95
C VAL A 471 20.12 27.48 -0.39
N VAL A 472 20.11 28.81 -0.48
CA VAL A 472 19.91 29.54 -1.74
C VAL A 472 20.98 29.17 -2.77
N GLU A 473 22.22 29.03 -2.33
CA GLU A 473 23.35 28.58 -3.15
C GLU A 473 23.09 27.19 -3.72
N LYS A 474 22.72 26.21 -2.88
CA LYS A 474 22.38 24.85 -3.32
C LYS A 474 21.25 24.85 -4.34
N ILE A 475 20.20 25.64 -4.11
CA ILE A 475 19.07 25.79 -5.06
C ILE A 475 19.57 26.40 -6.38
N SER A 476 20.44 27.40 -6.32
CA SER A 476 21.00 28.06 -7.50
C SER A 476 21.89 27.12 -8.31
N VAL A 477 22.71 26.30 -7.65
CA VAL A 477 23.55 25.29 -8.32
C VAL A 477 22.70 24.24 -9.03
N ASP A 478 21.63 23.74 -8.39
CA ASP A 478 20.68 22.80 -9.02
C ASP A 478 20.01 23.45 -10.25
N ALA A 479 19.62 24.72 -10.14
CA ALA A 479 19.01 25.47 -11.23
C ALA A 479 19.98 25.72 -12.41
N VAL A 480 21.25 26.04 -12.15
CA VAL A 480 22.28 26.21 -13.18
C VAL A 480 22.59 24.88 -13.85
N LYS A 481 22.73 23.79 -13.08
CA LYS A 481 23.01 22.45 -13.61
C LYS A 481 21.95 22.01 -14.64
N ASN A 482 20.70 22.40 -14.43
CA ASN A 482 19.58 22.05 -15.31
C ASN A 482 19.24 23.13 -16.36
N ASN A 483 20.13 24.09 -16.60
CA ASN A 483 19.94 25.21 -17.54
C ASN A 483 18.69 26.07 -17.29
N PHE A 484 18.21 26.14 -16.05
CA PHE A 484 17.09 27.02 -15.71
C PHE A 484 17.53 28.48 -15.62
N ILE A 485 18.72 28.73 -15.06
CA ILE A 485 19.36 30.05 -14.96
C ILE A 485 20.83 29.97 -15.38
N THR A 486 21.39 31.08 -15.82
CA THR A 486 22.83 31.21 -16.09
C THR A 486 23.45 32.13 -15.05
N MET A 487 24.26 31.56 -14.15
CA MET A 487 24.79 32.27 -12.99
C MET A 487 26.20 31.77 -12.65
N LYS A 488 27.10 32.69 -12.27
CA LYS A 488 28.44 32.41 -11.73
C LYS A 488 28.61 33.11 -10.38
N LEU A 489 29.20 32.40 -9.42
CA LEU A 489 29.47 32.90 -8.06
C LEU A 489 30.96 33.20 -7.91
N ASP A 490 31.30 34.42 -7.50
CA ASP A 490 32.66 34.83 -7.13
C ASP A 490 32.70 35.20 -5.64
N TYR A 491 33.22 34.26 -4.83
CA TYR A 491 33.36 34.43 -3.39
C TYR A 491 34.38 35.49 -2.99
N CYS A 492 35.45 35.67 -3.77
CA CYS A 492 36.49 36.65 -3.49
C CYS A 492 35.95 38.08 -3.58
N LYS A 493 35.02 38.32 -4.50
CA LYS A 493 34.36 39.62 -4.70
C LYS A 493 32.98 39.72 -4.04
N GLY A 494 32.51 38.67 -3.38
CA GLY A 494 31.16 38.62 -2.80
C GLY A 494 30.04 38.88 -3.83
N SER A 495 30.25 38.48 -5.09
CA SER A 495 29.44 38.91 -6.23
C SER A 495 28.92 37.74 -7.08
N ILE A 496 27.73 37.93 -7.63
CA ILE A 496 26.99 37.02 -8.49
C ILE A 496 26.93 37.65 -9.87
N PHE A 497 27.35 36.91 -10.89
CA PHE A 497 27.27 37.33 -12.29
C PHE A 497 26.17 36.52 -12.97
N PHE A 498 25.24 37.21 -13.61
CA PHE A 498 24.15 36.59 -14.37
C PHE A 498 24.42 36.70 -15.87
N GLY A 499 24.15 35.61 -16.61
CA GLY A 499 24.36 35.53 -18.07
C GLY A 499 25.69 34.91 -18.51
N ASN A 500 25.83 34.77 -19.82
CA ASN A 500 27.00 34.20 -20.51
C ASN A 500 28.02 35.26 -20.99
N LYS A 501 27.84 36.53 -20.61
CA LYS A 501 28.72 37.62 -21.06
C LYS A 501 29.87 37.88 -20.10
#